data_AF-A0A959CC95-F1
#
_entry.id   AF-A0A959CC95-F1
#
_cell.length_a   1.000
_cell.length_b   1.000
_cell.length_c   1.000
_cell.angle_alpha   90.00
_cell.angle_beta   90.00
_cell.angle_gamma   90.00
#
_symmetry.space_group_name_H-M   'P 1'
#
loop_
_entity.id
_entity.type
_entity.pdbx_description
1 polymer ?
#
loop_
_entity_poly.entity_id
_entity_poly.type
_entity_poly.pdbx_seq_one_letter_code
_entity_poly.pdbx_strand_id
1 'polypeptide(L)' 'MEVKSAEFVASFPKQSLCPKDGRPEFAFIGRSNVGKSSLINMLTKKGLAKVSGTPGKTQLLNYFLINHTWYLVDLP' A
#
# COMPACT_ATOMS: atom_id res chain seq x y z
N MET A 1 6.69 16.85 3.93
CA MET A 1 6.14 15.94 4.97
C MET A 1 7.13 14.80 5.16
N GLU A 2 7.56 14.53 6.38
CA GLU A 2 8.53 13.47 6.68
C GLU A 2 7.81 12.18 7.10
N VAL A 3 8.17 11.03 6.53
CA VAL A 3 7.64 9.72 6.94
C VAL A 3 8.44 9.19 8.12
N LYS A 4 7.82 9.23 9.31
CA LYS A 4 8.41 8.79 10.58
C LYS A 4 8.07 7.32 10.87
N SER A 5 6.82 6.92 10.65
CA SER A 5 6.34 5.54 10.78
C SER A 5 5.54 5.10 9.55
N ALA A 6 5.62 3.80 9.26
CA ALA A 6 4.82 3.14 8.24
C ALA A 6 4.53 1.72 8.71
N GLU A 7 3.25 1.34 8.71
CA GLU A 7 2.78 0.06 9.22
C GLU A 7 1.91 -0.61 8.18
N PHE A 8 2.21 -1.87 7.85
CA PHE A 8 1.31 -2.67 7.04
C PHE A 8 0.09 -3.06 7.87
N VAL A 9 -1.10 -2.63 7.44
CA VAL A 9 -2.35 -2.88 8.16
C VAL A 9 -2.96 -4.22 7.74
N ALA A 10 -3.33 -4.32 6.46
CA ALA A 10 -3.92 -5.51 5.88
C ALA A 10 -4.01 -5.39 4.36
N SER A 11 -4.27 -6.53 3.72
CA SER A 11 -4.61 -6.62 2.31
C SER A 11 -6.10 -6.94 2.18
N PHE A 12 -6.83 -6.16 1.38
CA PHE A 12 -8.26 -6.32 1.20
C PHE A 12 -8.58 -6.77 -0.24
N PRO A 13 -9.47 -7.75 -0.44
CA PRO A 13 -9.86 -8.18 -1.79
C PRO A 13 -10.88 -7.23 -2.44
N LYS A 14 -11.53 -6.36 -1.65
CA LYS A 14 -12.56 -5.42 -2.11
C LYS A 14 -12.52 -4.15 -1.28
N GLN A 15 -12.81 -3.01 -1.92
CA GLN A 15 -12.90 -1.70 -1.25
C GLN A 15 -13.92 -1.70 -0.10
N SER A 16 -15.01 -2.46 -0.22
CA SER A 16 -16.05 -2.54 0.81
C SER A 16 -15.56 -3.07 2.16
N LEU A 17 -14.42 -3.79 2.17
CA LEU A 17 -13.80 -4.38 3.35
C LEU A 17 -12.68 -3.50 3.93
N CYS A 18 -12.32 -2.42 3.25
CA CYS A 18 -11.26 -1.51 3.69
C CYS A 18 -11.68 -0.72 4.95
N PRO A 19 -10.70 -0.19 5.71
CA PRO A 19 -10.98 0.68 6.85
C PRO A 19 -11.87 1.86 6.44
N LYS A 20 -12.83 2.22 7.30
CA LYS A 20 -13.73 3.38 7.09
C LYS A 20 -13.63 4.38 8.24
N ASP A 21 -12.43 4.53 8.79
CA ASP A 21 -12.17 5.39 9.95
C ASP A 21 -12.00 6.87 9.57
N GLY A 22 -12.20 7.22 8.29
CA GLY A 22 -12.22 8.61 7.80
C GLY A 22 -10.84 9.22 7.57
N ARG A 23 -9.76 8.45 7.71
CA ARG A 23 -8.41 8.93 7.43
C ARG A 23 -8.23 9.18 5.93
N PRO A 24 -7.42 10.18 5.53
CA PRO A 24 -7.08 10.39 4.13
C PRO A 24 -6.38 9.15 3.53
N GLU A 25 -6.71 8.83 2.28
CA GLU A 25 -6.13 7.71 1.54
C GLU A 25 -5.46 8.21 0.26
N PHE A 26 -4.24 7.73 0.00
CA PHE A 26 -3.48 8.05 -1.19
C PHE A 26 -3.11 6.75 -1.91
N ALA A 27 -3.68 6.54 -3.08
CA ALA A 27 -3.53 5.32 -3.84
C ALA A 27 -2.44 5.42 -4.91
N PHE A 28 -1.58 4.40 -4.99
CA PHE A 28 -0.68 4.18 -6.12
C PHE A 28 -1.27 3.16 -7.08
N ILE A 29 -1.32 3.50 -8.37
CA ILE A 29 -1.74 2.62 -9.46
C ILE A 29 -0.67 2.61 -10.56
N GLY A 30 -0.45 1.46 -11.20
CA GLY A 30 0.51 1.34 -12.30
C GLY A 30 0.50 -0.06 -12.90
N ARG A 31 1.07 -0.22 -14.10
CA ARG A 31 1.22 -1.55 -14.71
C ARG A 31 2.13 -2.44 -13.85
N SER A 32 2.00 -3.76 -14.02
CA SER A 32 2.90 -4.70 -13.37
C SER A 32 4.37 -4.41 -13.75
N ASN A 33 5.28 -4.55 -12.78
CA ASN A 33 6.73 -4.34 -12.92
C ASN A 33 7.19 -2.93 -13.31
N VAL A 34 6.36 -1.89 -13.16
CA VAL A 34 6.79 -0.49 -13.39
C VAL A 34 7.61 0.11 -12.23
N GLY A 35 7.84 -0.63 -11.15
CA GLY A 35 8.59 -0.14 -9.98
C GLY A 35 7.73 0.48 -8.87
N LYS A 36 6.39 0.36 -8.92
CA LYS A 36 5.47 0.82 -7.86
C LYS A 36 5.87 0.34 -6.47
N SER A 37 6.09 -0.97 -6.31
CA SER A 37 6.51 -1.54 -5.02
C SER A 37 7.90 -1.09 -4.58
N SER A 38 8.80 -0.74 -5.51
CA SER A 38 10.10 -0.15 -5.19
C SER A 38 9.95 1.26 -4.64
N LEU A 39 9.08 2.08 -5.23
CA LEU A 39 8.75 3.42 -4.74
C LEU A 39 8.09 3.36 -3.36
N ILE A 40 7.14 2.46 -3.16
CA ILE A 40 6.49 2.30 -1.85
C ILE A 40 7.53 1.92 -0.79
N ASN A 41 8.40 0.94 -1.07
CA ASN A 41 9.48 0.58 -0.14
C ASN A 41 10.47 1.71 0.15
N MET A 42 10.70 2.62 -0.81
CA MET A 42 11.51 3.81 -0.59
C MET A 42 10.82 4.80 0.35
N LEU A 43 9.49 4.97 0.23
CA LEU A 43 8.69 5.88 1.04
C LEU A 43 8.41 5.34 2.45
N THR A 44 8.17 4.03 2.59
CA THR A 44 7.76 3.41 3.86
C THR A 44 8.91 2.87 4.70
N LYS A 45 10.17 3.04 4.25
CA LYS A 45 11.35 2.28 4.72
C LYS A 45 11.35 0.83 4.20
N LYS A 46 12.55 0.26 4.01
CA LYS A 46 12.80 -1.02 3.33
C LYS A 46 11.98 -2.18 3.93
N GLY A 47 11.23 -2.88 3.08
CA GLY A 47 10.72 -4.24 3.36
C GLY A 47 9.24 -4.37 3.69
N LEU A 48 8.47 -3.26 3.70
CA LEU A 48 7.04 -3.29 4.00
C LEU A 48 6.18 -3.69 2.80
N ALA A 49 6.48 -3.20 1.60
CA ALA A 49 5.78 -3.61 0.40
C ALA A 49 6.39 -4.90 -0.16
N LYS A 50 5.69 -6.02 0.01
CA LYS A 50 6.07 -7.28 -0.63
C LYS A 50 5.95 -7.12 -2.14
N VAL A 51 7.09 -7.11 -2.82
CA VAL A 51 7.17 -7.23 -4.28
C VAL A 51 6.79 -8.68 -4.61
N SER A 52 5.52 -8.97 -4.88
CA SER A 52 5.15 -10.30 -5.38
C SER A 52 5.57 -10.40 -6.84
N GLY A 53 6.61 -11.19 -7.11
CA GLY A 53 7.14 -11.42 -8.46
C GLY A 53 6.29 -12.34 -9.33
N THR A 54 5.13 -12.81 -8.85
CA THR A 54 4.29 -13.78 -9.54
C THR A 54 2.99 -13.11 -10.01
N PRO A 55 2.82 -12.88 -11.33
CA PRO A 55 1.61 -12.29 -11.87
C PRO A 55 0.39 -13.22 -11.68
N GLY A 56 -0.76 -12.65 -11.34
CA GLY A 56 -2.05 -13.25 -11.76
C GLY A 56 -2.87 -14.08 -10.77
N LYS A 57 -2.71 -13.98 -9.45
CA LYS A 57 -3.65 -14.61 -8.51
C LYS A 57 -4.08 -13.66 -7.40
N THR A 58 -5.25 -13.05 -7.60
CA THR A 58 -5.95 -12.14 -6.68
C THR A 58 -5.19 -10.83 -6.40
N GLN A 59 -5.64 -9.79 -7.08
CA GLN A 59 -5.13 -8.44 -6.96
C GLN A 59 -5.71 -7.79 -5.68
N LEU A 60 -4.96 -7.82 -4.57
CA LEU A 60 -5.37 -7.28 -3.28
C LEU A 60 -4.99 -5.79 -3.16
N LEU A 61 -5.82 -5.04 -2.42
CA LEU A 61 -5.58 -3.65 -2.02
C LEU A 61 -4.72 -3.67 -0.75
N ASN A 62 -3.46 -3.22 -0.81
CA ASN A 62 -2.60 -3.23 0.39
C ASN A 62 -2.65 -1.86 1.08
N TYR A 63 -2.97 -1.83 2.37
CA TYR A 63 -3.02 -0.62 3.16
C TYR A 63 -1.80 -0.48 4.06
N PHE A 64 -1.14 0.67 3.97
CA PHE A 64 -0.05 1.06 4.85
C PHE A 64 -0.45 2.32 5.63
N LEU A 65 -0.48 2.24 6.96
CA LEU A 65 -0.74 3.38 7.82
C LEU A 65 0.55 4.19 7.98
N ILE A 66 0.54 5.42 7.49
CA ILE A 66 1.69 6.32 7.54
C ILE A 66 1.49 7.33 8.67
N ASN A 67 2.51 7.48 9.52
CA ASN A 67 2.53 8.42 10.63
C ASN A 67 1.27 8.35 11.53
N HIS A 68 0.59 7.20 11.57
CA HIS A 68 -0.72 7.03 12.23
C HIS A 68 -1.76 8.08 11.87
N THR A 69 -1.71 8.65 10.66
CA THR A 69 -2.56 9.80 10.26
C THR A 69 -3.27 9.59 8.93
N TRP A 70 -2.66 8.88 7.98
CA TRP A 70 -3.22 8.65 6.65
C TRP A 70 -2.80 7.29 6.10
N TYR A 71 -3.50 6.80 5.08
CA TYR A 71 -3.21 5.53 4.43
C TYR A 71 -2.54 5.73 3.08
N LEU A 72 -1.46 4.99 2.89
CA LEU A 72 -0.94 4.72 1.56
C LEU A 72 -1.53 3.40 1.07
N VAL A 73 -2.17 3.44 -0.09
CA VAL A 73 -2.87 2.29 -0.67
C VAL A 73 -2.13 1.83 -1.92
N ASP A 74 -1.65 0.60 -1.91
CA ASP A 74 -1.09 -0.05 -3.09
C ASP A 74 -2.22 -0.73 -3.85
N LEU A 75 -2.62 -0.12 -4.96
CA LEU A 75 -3.54 -0.74 -5.89
C LEU A 75 -2.77 -1.71 -6.78
N PRO A 76 -3.38 -2.83 -7.16
CA PRO A 76 -2.78 -3.81 -8.03
C PRO A 76 -2.43 -3.28 -9.43
#